data_AF-A0A8C4NEP8-F1
#
_entry.id   AF-A0A8C4NEP8-F1
#
_cell.length_a   1.000
_cell.length_b   1.000
_cell.length_c   1.000
_cell.angle_alpha   90.00
_cell.angle_beta   90.00
_cell.angle_gamma   90.00
#
_symmetry.space_group_name_H-M   'P 1'
#
loop_
_entity.id
_entity.type
_entity.pdbx_description
1 polymer ?
#
loop_
_entity_poly.entity_id
_entity_poly.type
_entity_poly.pdbx_seq_one_letter_code
_entity_poly.pdbx_strand_id
1 'polypeptide(L)'
;MQGEACFLMLPRTLSPTSSPHSSYLLSITPGGWFCHSRESCEIRRARQPHLTGSTTWRWKRPGRGILSSRPEENPHWWNANTVIIPYCSSDVWSGNAARHDKEPLSFLGARIVREVVAELVQDGMSNARTVLLAGSSAGGTGVLLNLDRVATQLQELRNPAHVRGLADSGWFVRPGTHDAGKELQTALRLWNSSVPERCHLRLGADQAWRCLYGYEMFPTLTTPVFVSQWLFDEAQLEADQVYLLGATSERGRRLAYLRELGGELRASLQQLPAVFAPACVAHTLITSSTWAEVKVKEVSLPEALQCWELSLEKAEGKNTKPWAVVESKQSKTGEPVPRVKIPRNRHIKKSAPIYSKESEGCTFRVVDSCPWPTL
;
A
#
# COMPACT_ATOMS: atom_id res chain seq x y z
N MET A 1 4.98 12.66 -29.86
CA MET A 1 5.16 12.08 -28.50
C MET A 1 5.28 10.55 -28.54
N GLN A 2 6.04 10.00 -29.50
CA GLN A 2 6.41 8.59 -29.53
C GLN A 2 7.83 8.51 -28.96
N GLY A 3 8.00 8.04 -27.72
CA GLY A 3 9.33 7.85 -27.12
C GLY A 3 9.44 7.98 -25.60
N GLU A 4 8.44 8.56 -24.91
CA GLU A 4 8.56 8.87 -23.46
C GLU A 4 7.47 8.25 -22.59
N ALA A 5 6.49 7.55 -23.19
CA ALA A 5 5.45 6.85 -22.46
C ALA A 5 5.89 5.43 -22.10
N CYS A 6 5.74 5.09 -20.83
CA CYS A 6 5.93 3.75 -20.33
C CYS A 6 4.70 2.92 -20.66
N PHE A 7 4.83 2.02 -21.63
CA PHE A 7 3.70 1.25 -22.14
C PHE A 7 3.21 0.17 -21.17
N LEU A 8 1.91 -0.08 -21.18
CA LEU A 8 1.31 -1.16 -20.42
C LEU A 8 1.89 -2.52 -20.82
N MET A 9 2.12 -3.38 -19.82
CA MET A 9 2.39 -4.79 -20.07
C MET A 9 1.24 -5.63 -19.54
N LEU A 10 0.38 -6.05 -20.47
CA LEU A 10 -0.70 -6.98 -20.19
C LEU A 10 -0.12 -8.41 -20.17
N PRO A 11 -0.22 -9.16 -19.05
CA PRO A 11 -0.12 -10.61 -19.13
C PRO A 11 -1.24 -11.14 -20.05
N ARG A 12 -0.93 -12.15 -20.86
CA ARG A 12 -1.87 -12.76 -21.80
C ARG A 12 -3.15 -13.21 -21.08
N THR A 13 -4.24 -12.49 -21.33
CA THR A 13 -5.59 -12.92 -21.78
C THR A 13 -6.60 -11.88 -21.28
N LEU A 14 -6.74 -10.76 -22.00
CA LEU A 14 -8.08 -10.17 -22.11
C LEU A 14 -8.88 -11.13 -22.99
N SER A 15 -9.26 -12.27 -22.42
CA SER A 15 -10.30 -13.09 -23.04
C SER A 15 -11.55 -12.20 -23.03
N PRO A 16 -12.23 -11.99 -24.17
CA PRO A 16 -13.55 -11.37 -24.20
C PRO A 16 -14.55 -12.39 -23.66
N THR A 17 -14.35 -12.83 -22.43
CA THR A 17 -15.32 -13.61 -21.69
C THR A 17 -16.05 -12.61 -20.83
N SER A 18 -17.30 -12.38 -21.20
CA SER A 18 -18.42 -11.96 -20.36
C SER A 18 -18.54 -12.84 -19.11
N SER A 19 -17.50 -12.84 -18.28
CA SER A 19 -17.46 -13.47 -16.99
C SER A 19 -18.11 -12.49 -16.00
N PRO A 20 -19.06 -12.94 -15.16
CA PRO A 20 -19.72 -12.12 -14.15
C PRO A 20 -18.80 -11.68 -12.99
N HIS A 21 -17.48 -11.87 -13.09
CA HIS A 21 -16.50 -11.45 -12.09
C HIS A 21 -15.66 -10.28 -12.64
N SER A 22 -16.19 -9.08 -12.50
CA SER A 22 -15.65 -7.83 -13.05
C SER A 22 -14.59 -7.18 -12.14
N SER A 23 -13.57 -7.94 -11.74
CA SER A 23 -12.49 -7.45 -10.87
C SER A 23 -11.21 -7.16 -11.67
N TYR A 24 -10.56 -6.04 -11.38
CA TYR A 24 -9.30 -5.61 -11.98
C TYR A 24 -8.22 -5.45 -10.92
N LEU A 25 -7.04 -6.02 -11.17
CA LEU A 25 -5.86 -5.91 -10.33
C LEU A 25 -4.79 -5.12 -11.07
N LEU A 26 -4.57 -3.87 -10.66
CA LEU A 26 -3.57 -2.97 -11.23
C LEU A 26 -2.34 -3.01 -10.34
N SER A 27 -1.31 -3.75 -10.76
CA SER A 27 -0.09 -3.94 -9.99
C SER A 27 1.02 -3.02 -10.48
N ILE A 28 1.33 -2.03 -9.66
CA ILE A 28 2.46 -1.15 -9.80
C ILE A 28 3.73 -1.88 -9.35
N THR A 29 4.70 -2.09 -10.23
CA THR A 29 5.90 -2.89 -9.90
C THR A 29 6.78 -2.19 -8.87
N PRO A 30 7.60 -2.95 -8.10
CA PRO A 30 8.63 -2.37 -7.26
C PRO A 30 9.57 -1.48 -8.07
N GLY A 31 9.96 -0.37 -7.44
CA GLY A 31 10.73 0.64 -8.14
C GLY A 31 12.25 0.46 -8.07
N GLY A 32 12.74 -0.32 -7.09
CA GLY A 32 14.18 -0.43 -6.84
C GLY A 32 14.79 0.96 -6.64
N TRP A 33 14.32 1.69 -5.63
CA TRP A 33 14.69 3.07 -5.31
C TRP A 33 14.18 4.13 -6.32
N PHE A 34 14.72 5.35 -6.19
CA PHE A 34 14.43 6.54 -6.98
C PHE A 34 15.73 7.26 -7.32
N CYS A 35 15.68 8.38 -8.04
CA CYS A 35 16.82 9.26 -8.20
C CYS A 35 16.42 10.71 -7.92
N HIS A 36 17.26 11.47 -7.21
CA HIS A 36 16.90 12.75 -6.59
C HIS A 36 17.80 13.92 -7.05
N SER A 37 18.71 13.65 -7.98
CA SER A 37 19.64 14.62 -8.58
C SER A 37 20.01 14.19 -9.99
N ARG A 38 20.47 15.14 -10.83
CA ARG A 38 20.93 14.82 -12.19
C ARG A 38 21.97 13.70 -12.21
N GLU A 39 22.98 13.78 -11.35
CA GLU A 39 24.03 12.76 -11.24
C GLU A 39 23.46 11.38 -10.88
N SER A 40 22.63 11.31 -9.84
CA SER A 40 21.99 10.05 -9.43
C SER A 40 21.12 9.46 -10.55
N CYS A 41 20.42 10.31 -11.32
CA CYS A 41 19.56 9.87 -12.41
C CYS A 41 20.36 9.42 -13.65
N GLU A 42 21.50 10.06 -13.96
CA GLU A 42 22.41 9.60 -15.01
C GLU A 42 23.03 8.24 -14.67
N ILE A 43 23.48 8.06 -13.41
CA ILE A 43 23.97 6.76 -12.90
C ILE A 43 22.87 5.71 -13.00
N ARG A 44 21.66 6.03 -12.55
CA ARG A 44 20.53 5.11 -12.59
C ARG A 44 20.16 4.71 -14.02
N ARG A 45 20.13 5.64 -14.96
CA ARG A 45 19.88 5.36 -16.38
C ARG A 45 20.93 4.43 -16.98
N ALA A 46 22.20 4.61 -16.60
CA ALA A 46 23.28 3.75 -17.08
C ALA A 46 23.25 2.35 -16.47
N ARG A 47 22.98 2.23 -15.17
CA ARG A 47 23.03 0.94 -14.44
C ARG A 47 21.72 0.15 -14.49
N GLN A 48 20.59 0.84 -14.58
CA GLN A 48 19.25 0.27 -14.48
C GLN A 48 18.31 0.84 -15.55
N PRO A 49 18.64 0.71 -16.85
CA PRO A 49 17.86 1.32 -17.94
C PRO A 49 16.41 0.84 -18.00
N HIS A 50 16.11 -0.35 -17.47
CA HIS A 50 14.76 -0.91 -17.38
C HIS A 50 13.85 -0.22 -16.35
N LEU A 51 14.41 0.59 -15.45
CA LEU A 51 13.70 1.38 -14.42
C LEU A 51 13.62 2.88 -14.77
N THR A 52 14.17 3.26 -15.92
CA THR A 52 14.23 4.65 -16.40
C THR A 52 13.63 4.83 -17.80
N GLY A 53 13.00 3.79 -18.35
CA GLY A 53 12.43 3.78 -19.68
C GLY A 53 11.93 2.38 -20.10
N SER A 54 11.25 2.32 -21.24
CA SER A 54 10.58 1.11 -21.73
C SER A 54 11.35 0.33 -22.81
N THR A 55 12.47 0.86 -23.30
CA THR A 55 13.23 0.30 -24.45
C THR A 55 13.81 -1.08 -24.21
N THR A 56 13.98 -1.48 -22.95
CA THR A 56 14.56 -2.79 -22.56
C THR A 56 13.52 -3.76 -22.04
N TRP A 57 12.24 -3.44 -22.14
CA TRP A 57 11.17 -4.27 -21.60
C TRP A 57 10.90 -5.51 -22.44
N ARG A 58 10.62 -6.61 -21.75
CA ARG A 58 10.16 -7.86 -22.37
C ARG A 58 8.66 -7.81 -22.52
N TRP A 59 8.15 -8.04 -23.73
CA TRP A 59 6.73 -8.07 -24.08
C TRP A 59 5.82 -8.96 -23.22
N LYS A 60 6.38 -9.92 -22.49
CA LYS A 60 5.63 -10.83 -21.62
C LYS A 60 6.35 -10.98 -20.28
N ARG A 61 5.58 -10.84 -19.20
CA ARG A 61 6.01 -11.19 -17.84
C ARG A 61 5.02 -12.20 -17.24
N PRO A 62 5.49 -13.36 -16.76
CA PRO A 62 4.62 -14.25 -16.01
C PRO A 62 4.27 -13.59 -14.68
N GLY A 63 2.98 -13.61 -14.33
CA GLY A 63 2.51 -13.22 -13.01
C GLY A 63 2.96 -14.24 -11.96
N ARG A 64 3.20 -13.77 -10.74
CA ARG A 64 3.53 -14.56 -9.54
C ARG A 64 2.83 -13.98 -8.33
N GLY A 65 2.68 -14.78 -7.28
CA GLY A 65 1.95 -14.40 -6.08
C GLY A 65 0.53 -13.96 -6.43
N ILE A 66 0.13 -12.76 -6.00
CA ILE A 66 -1.19 -12.18 -6.29
C ILE A 66 -1.46 -11.96 -7.80
N LEU A 67 -0.43 -11.97 -8.64
CA LEU A 67 -0.57 -11.84 -10.10
C LEU A 67 -0.64 -13.19 -10.82
N SER A 68 -0.48 -14.30 -10.10
CA SER A 68 -0.55 -15.63 -10.70
C SER A 68 -1.98 -15.97 -11.09
N SER A 69 -2.15 -16.59 -12.26
CA SER A 69 -3.45 -17.12 -12.72
C SER A 69 -3.71 -18.54 -12.25
N ARG A 70 -2.84 -19.08 -11.38
CA ARG A 70 -2.95 -20.42 -10.81
C ARG A 70 -3.66 -20.34 -9.45
N PRO A 71 -4.83 -20.99 -9.26
CA PRO A 71 -5.54 -20.97 -7.98
C PRO A 71 -4.70 -21.48 -6.80
N GLU A 72 -3.76 -22.38 -7.05
CA GLU A 72 -2.89 -22.96 -6.03
C GLU A 72 -1.86 -21.95 -5.49
N GLU A 73 -1.45 -21.01 -6.33
CA GLU A 73 -0.55 -19.91 -5.95
C GLU A 73 -1.34 -18.67 -5.52
N ASN A 74 -2.49 -18.41 -6.14
CA ASN A 74 -3.32 -17.23 -5.92
C ASN A 74 -4.78 -17.61 -5.65
N PRO A 75 -5.12 -17.98 -4.41
CA PRO A 75 -6.42 -18.60 -4.13
C PRO A 75 -7.64 -17.70 -4.39
N HIS A 76 -7.47 -16.37 -4.34
CA HIS A 76 -8.60 -15.43 -4.39
C HIS A 76 -8.62 -14.55 -5.64
N TRP A 77 -7.46 -14.12 -6.13
CA TRP A 77 -7.36 -13.16 -7.25
C TRP A 77 -6.96 -13.80 -8.59
N TRP A 78 -6.83 -15.13 -8.67
CA TRP A 78 -6.30 -15.82 -9.87
C TRP A 78 -7.11 -15.56 -11.14
N ASN A 79 -8.41 -15.28 -11.01
CA ASN A 79 -9.32 -15.05 -12.13
C ASN A 79 -9.59 -13.55 -12.40
N ALA A 80 -8.85 -12.64 -11.76
CA ALA A 80 -9.01 -11.20 -11.98
C ALA A 80 -8.30 -10.73 -13.27
N ASN A 81 -8.81 -9.65 -13.87
CA ASN A 81 -8.12 -8.97 -14.96
C ASN A 81 -6.86 -8.29 -14.41
N THR A 82 -5.70 -8.87 -14.70
CA THR A 82 -4.43 -8.43 -14.10
C THR A 82 -3.67 -7.52 -15.07
N VAL A 83 -3.23 -6.37 -14.56
CA VAL A 83 -2.44 -5.37 -15.30
C VAL A 83 -1.15 -5.10 -14.53
N ILE A 84 0.00 -5.16 -15.21
CA ILE A 84 1.29 -4.82 -14.62
C ILE A 84 1.73 -3.46 -15.18
N ILE A 85 1.96 -2.51 -14.28
CA ILE A 85 2.41 -1.15 -14.59
C ILE A 85 3.88 -1.05 -14.18
N PRO A 86 4.84 -1.17 -15.12
CA PRO A 86 6.24 -1.24 -14.74
C PRO A 86 6.80 0.14 -14.40
N TYR A 87 7.61 0.21 -13.34
CA TYR A 87 8.23 1.44 -12.88
C TYR A 87 9.35 1.86 -13.82
N CYS A 88 9.20 3.05 -14.38
CA CYS A 88 10.14 3.63 -15.33
C CYS A 88 10.44 5.11 -15.05
N SER A 89 9.72 5.71 -14.11
CA SER A 89 9.70 7.16 -13.90
C SER A 89 10.68 7.60 -12.82
N SER A 90 11.18 6.68 -11.98
CA SER A 90 12.19 6.96 -10.95
C SER A 90 11.79 8.03 -9.91
N ASP A 91 10.49 8.28 -9.74
CA ASP A 91 9.89 9.38 -8.95
C ASP A 91 8.88 8.90 -7.90
N VAL A 92 8.93 7.62 -7.52
CA VAL A 92 8.03 7.01 -6.54
C VAL A 92 6.55 7.22 -6.91
N TRP A 93 6.25 7.25 -8.22
CA TRP A 93 4.89 7.42 -8.76
C TRP A 93 4.25 8.78 -8.42
N SER A 94 5.05 9.79 -8.10
CA SER A 94 4.57 11.12 -7.71
C SER A 94 4.75 12.18 -8.80
N GLY A 95 5.65 11.95 -9.77
CA GLY A 95 6.13 12.98 -10.66
C GLY A 95 5.11 13.45 -11.72
N ASN A 96 5.28 14.72 -12.11
CA ASN A 96 4.49 15.40 -13.10
C ASN A 96 5.34 16.28 -14.04
N ALA A 97 6.65 16.03 -14.11
CA ALA A 97 7.62 16.77 -14.91
C ALA A 97 7.92 16.05 -16.24
N ALA A 98 7.61 16.70 -17.36
CA ALA A 98 8.12 16.29 -18.66
C ALA A 98 9.62 16.59 -18.75
N ARG A 99 10.35 15.78 -19.53
CA ARG A 99 11.78 16.02 -19.76
C ARG A 99 11.99 17.38 -20.40
N HIS A 100 12.98 18.10 -19.88
CA HIS A 100 13.54 19.30 -20.47
C HIS A 100 15.04 19.10 -20.74
N ASP A 101 15.64 19.91 -21.61
CA ASP A 101 17.02 19.73 -22.11
C ASP A 101 18.10 19.52 -21.02
N LYS A 102 17.88 20.04 -19.82
CA LYS A 102 18.82 19.95 -18.69
C LYS A 102 18.71 18.68 -17.85
N GLU A 103 17.63 17.90 -17.98
CA GLU A 103 17.35 16.72 -17.16
C GLU A 103 17.50 15.40 -17.94
N PRO A 104 18.02 14.33 -17.31
CA PRO A 104 18.29 13.06 -17.97
C PRO A 104 17.04 12.20 -18.20
N LEU A 105 15.93 12.46 -17.48
CA LEU A 105 14.71 11.64 -17.42
C LEU A 105 13.43 12.50 -17.40
N SER A 106 12.31 11.90 -17.79
CA SER A 106 10.95 12.41 -17.49
C SER A 106 10.45 11.79 -16.19
N PHE A 107 9.87 12.58 -15.30
CA PHE A 107 9.28 12.12 -14.04
C PHE A 107 7.76 12.21 -14.13
N LEU A 108 7.14 11.16 -14.67
CA LEU A 108 5.74 11.14 -15.05
C LEU A 108 4.91 10.09 -14.28
N GLY A 109 5.40 9.58 -13.16
CA GLY A 109 4.80 8.46 -12.45
C GLY A 109 3.32 8.64 -12.12
N ALA A 110 2.92 9.81 -11.60
CA ALA A 110 1.51 10.09 -11.31
C ALA A 110 0.67 10.18 -12.59
N ARG A 111 1.23 10.73 -13.68
CA ARG A 111 0.54 10.77 -14.99
C ARG A 111 0.39 9.37 -15.58
N ILE A 112 1.41 8.52 -15.49
CA ILE A 112 1.37 7.16 -16.01
C ILE A 112 0.20 6.40 -15.38
N VAL A 113 0.05 6.44 -14.04
CA VAL A 113 -1.09 5.78 -13.37
C VAL A 113 -2.42 6.30 -13.90
N ARG A 114 -2.56 7.63 -14.06
CA ARG A 114 -3.78 8.26 -14.58
C ARG A 114 -4.12 7.82 -16.01
N GLU A 115 -3.15 7.86 -16.92
CA GLU A 115 -3.38 7.48 -18.32
C GLU A 115 -3.68 5.99 -18.46
N VAL A 116 -2.99 5.13 -17.69
CA VAL A 116 -3.28 3.69 -17.67
C VAL A 116 -4.72 3.41 -17.24
N VAL A 117 -5.19 4.06 -16.18
CA VAL A 117 -6.59 3.92 -15.73
C VAL A 117 -7.55 4.38 -16.82
N ALA A 118 -7.27 5.50 -17.49
CA ALA A 118 -8.12 6.02 -18.56
C ALA A 118 -8.20 5.07 -19.77
N GLU A 119 -7.08 4.48 -20.19
CA GLU A 119 -7.02 3.48 -21.28
C GLU A 119 -7.78 2.20 -20.89
N LEU A 120 -7.56 1.68 -19.68
CA LEU A 120 -8.24 0.46 -19.22
C LEU A 120 -9.77 0.61 -19.14
N VAL A 121 -10.27 1.80 -18.79
CA VAL A 121 -11.72 2.08 -18.81
C VAL A 121 -12.28 1.95 -20.22
N GLN A 122 -11.54 2.40 -21.23
CA GLN A 122 -11.94 2.26 -22.65
C GLN A 122 -11.85 0.79 -23.10
N ASP A 123 -10.88 0.03 -22.59
CA ASP A 123 -10.61 -1.36 -22.96
C ASP A 123 -11.40 -2.41 -22.15
N GLY A 124 -12.42 -1.99 -21.39
CA GLY A 124 -13.38 -2.90 -20.74
C GLY A 124 -13.52 -2.77 -19.23
N MET A 125 -12.65 -2.00 -18.56
CA MET A 125 -12.73 -1.75 -17.12
C MET A 125 -13.96 -0.90 -16.74
N SER A 126 -14.67 -0.31 -17.70
CA SER A 126 -15.92 0.44 -17.49
C SER A 126 -17.00 -0.35 -16.74
N ASN A 127 -17.01 -1.69 -16.85
CA ASN A 127 -17.96 -2.57 -16.16
C ASN A 127 -17.37 -3.22 -14.90
N ALA A 128 -16.20 -2.77 -14.43
CA ALA A 128 -15.57 -3.30 -13.23
C ALA A 128 -16.45 -3.12 -11.99
N ARG A 129 -16.59 -4.17 -11.18
CA ARG A 129 -17.16 -4.11 -9.83
C ARG A 129 -16.10 -3.68 -8.83
N THR A 130 -14.86 -4.13 -9.00
CA THR A 130 -13.77 -3.85 -8.06
C THR A 130 -12.48 -3.57 -8.81
N VAL A 131 -11.78 -2.53 -8.41
CA VAL A 131 -10.45 -2.18 -8.90
C VAL A 131 -9.50 -2.15 -7.70
N LEU A 132 -8.59 -3.12 -7.63
CA LEU A 132 -7.53 -3.16 -6.63
C LEU A 132 -6.25 -2.56 -7.22
N LEU A 133 -5.85 -1.41 -6.69
CA LEU A 133 -4.55 -0.81 -6.97
C LEU A 133 -3.53 -1.38 -5.98
N ALA A 134 -2.65 -2.24 -6.47
CA ALA A 134 -1.62 -2.90 -5.68
C ALA A 134 -0.22 -2.42 -6.07
N GLY A 135 0.73 -2.52 -5.14
CA GLY A 135 2.13 -2.22 -5.47
C GLY A 135 3.08 -2.58 -4.35
N SER A 136 4.32 -2.87 -4.74
CA SER A 136 5.40 -3.25 -3.82
C SER A 136 6.49 -2.17 -3.75
N SER A 137 7.19 -2.01 -2.63
CA SER A 137 8.33 -1.07 -2.50
C SER A 137 7.90 0.38 -2.83
N ALA A 138 8.65 1.09 -3.69
CA ALA A 138 8.24 2.39 -4.23
C ALA A 138 6.85 2.36 -4.92
N GLY A 139 6.43 1.21 -5.47
CA GLY A 139 5.07 1.01 -5.97
C GLY A 139 4.02 0.97 -4.86
N GLY A 140 4.35 0.43 -3.69
CA GLY A 140 3.49 0.46 -2.51
C GLY A 140 3.29 1.88 -1.98
N THR A 141 4.35 2.69 -1.94
CA THR A 141 4.22 4.14 -1.69
C THR A 141 3.40 4.81 -2.80
N GLY A 142 3.60 4.42 -4.05
CA GLY A 142 2.84 4.88 -5.21
C GLY A 142 1.34 4.59 -5.12
N VAL A 143 0.93 3.45 -4.54
CA VAL A 143 -0.46 3.15 -4.20
C VAL A 143 -1.00 4.23 -3.26
N LEU A 144 -0.32 4.48 -2.13
CA LEU A 144 -0.76 5.49 -1.15
C LEU A 144 -0.88 6.89 -1.76
N LEU A 145 0.00 7.26 -2.69
CA LEU A 145 0.00 8.56 -3.33
C LEU A 145 -1.07 8.74 -4.41
N ASN A 146 -1.55 7.65 -5.03
CA ASN A 146 -2.44 7.72 -6.18
C ASN A 146 -3.83 7.09 -5.95
N LEU A 147 -4.04 6.36 -4.86
CA LEU A 147 -5.27 5.59 -4.61
C LEU A 147 -6.54 6.45 -4.70
N ASP A 148 -6.60 7.55 -3.94
CA ASP A 148 -7.77 8.45 -3.97
C ASP A 148 -7.94 9.16 -5.32
N ARG A 149 -6.85 9.38 -6.07
CA ARG A 149 -6.93 9.94 -7.43
C ARG A 149 -7.53 8.96 -8.41
N VAL A 150 -7.14 7.68 -8.32
CA VAL A 150 -7.76 6.61 -9.13
C VAL A 150 -9.24 6.49 -8.80
N ALA A 151 -9.61 6.51 -7.51
CA ALA A 151 -11.01 6.51 -7.09
C ALA A 151 -11.79 7.70 -7.66
N THR A 152 -11.24 8.91 -7.55
CA THR A 152 -11.87 10.14 -8.09
C THR A 152 -11.99 10.07 -9.61
N GLN A 153 -10.93 9.65 -10.31
CA GLN A 153 -10.92 9.53 -11.76
C GLN A 153 -11.98 8.52 -12.26
N LEU A 154 -12.14 7.38 -11.59
CA LEU A 154 -13.18 6.41 -11.96
C LEU A 154 -14.59 6.98 -11.73
N GLN A 155 -14.80 7.73 -10.65
CA GLN A 155 -16.08 8.43 -10.41
C GLN A 155 -16.36 9.47 -11.51
N GLU A 156 -15.37 10.28 -11.91
CA GLU A 156 -15.48 11.26 -13.00
C GLU A 156 -15.81 10.59 -14.34
N LEU A 157 -15.24 9.41 -14.59
CA LEU A 157 -15.53 8.57 -15.75
C LEU A 157 -16.85 7.76 -15.63
N ARG A 158 -17.64 7.99 -14.58
CA ARG A 158 -18.92 7.31 -14.29
C ARG A 158 -18.78 5.79 -14.17
N ASN A 159 -17.63 5.31 -13.73
CA ASN A 159 -17.38 3.91 -13.45
C ASN A 159 -17.80 3.58 -12.00
N PRO A 160 -18.73 2.63 -11.77
CA PRO A 160 -19.25 2.32 -10.45
C PRO A 160 -18.32 1.43 -9.60
N ALA A 161 -17.11 1.11 -10.08
CA ALA A 161 -16.20 0.20 -9.40
C ALA A 161 -15.83 0.66 -7.98
N HIS A 162 -15.81 -0.29 -7.05
CA HIS A 162 -15.22 -0.12 -5.74
C HIS A 162 -13.70 -0.13 -5.85
N VAL A 163 -13.06 1.01 -5.56
CA VAL A 163 -11.60 1.14 -5.55
C VAL A 163 -11.04 0.74 -4.19
N ARG A 164 -9.98 -0.06 -4.21
CA ARG A 164 -9.27 -0.56 -3.02
C ARG A 164 -7.76 -0.47 -3.24
N GLY A 165 -6.99 -0.31 -2.18
CA GLY A 165 -5.52 -0.24 -2.23
C GLY A 165 -4.84 -1.40 -1.51
N LEU A 166 -3.74 -1.92 -2.07
CA LEU A 166 -2.83 -2.85 -1.40
C LEU A 166 -1.40 -2.33 -1.49
N ALA A 167 -0.90 -1.78 -0.38
CA ALA A 167 0.46 -1.26 -0.29
C ALA A 167 1.37 -2.29 0.40
N ASP A 168 2.27 -2.90 -0.37
CA ASP A 168 3.27 -3.86 0.12
C ASP A 168 4.65 -3.19 0.24
N SER A 169 5.28 -3.28 1.40
CA SER A 169 6.65 -2.83 1.63
C SER A 169 6.90 -1.36 1.20
N GLY A 170 5.86 -0.54 1.26
CA GLY A 170 5.86 0.87 0.86
C GLY A 170 5.67 1.83 2.04
N TRP A 171 5.65 1.30 3.27
CA TRP A 171 5.44 2.04 4.50
C TRP A 171 6.77 2.24 5.22
N PHE A 172 7.40 3.39 4.97
CA PHE A 172 8.67 3.77 5.58
C PHE A 172 8.47 4.64 6.82
N VAL A 173 9.41 4.54 7.75
CA VAL A 173 9.57 5.49 8.87
C VAL A 173 10.76 6.40 8.58
N ARG A 174 10.83 7.54 9.28
CA ARG A 174 11.87 8.53 9.00
C ARG A 174 13.23 7.99 9.49
N PRO A 175 14.28 8.02 8.65
CA PRO A 175 15.63 7.73 9.10
C PRO A 175 16.06 8.64 10.26
N GLY A 176 16.58 8.07 11.34
CA GLY A 176 17.03 8.83 12.51
C GLY A 176 18.42 9.47 12.35
N THR A 177 19.20 9.05 11.35
CA THR A 177 20.66 9.30 11.28
C THR A 177 21.13 10.16 10.10
N HIS A 178 20.28 10.36 9.07
CA HIS A 178 20.60 11.13 7.86
C HIS A 178 19.53 12.20 7.59
N ASP A 179 19.89 13.29 6.89
CA ASP A 179 18.95 14.33 6.46
C ASP A 179 18.11 13.88 5.25
N ALA A 180 17.44 12.73 5.39
CA ALA A 180 16.55 12.16 4.38
C ALA A 180 15.41 13.12 4.01
N GLY A 181 15.06 14.05 4.91
CA GLY A 181 14.09 15.11 4.64
C GLY A 181 14.54 16.08 3.55
N LYS A 182 15.78 16.58 3.59
CA LYS A 182 16.30 17.47 2.53
C LYS A 182 16.44 16.74 1.19
N GLU A 183 16.84 15.48 1.20
CA GLU A 183 16.95 14.67 -0.01
C GLU A 183 15.59 14.51 -0.68
N LEU A 184 14.57 14.09 0.07
CA LEU A 184 13.20 13.97 -0.43
C LEU A 184 12.63 15.33 -0.87
N GLN A 185 12.88 16.42 -0.15
CA GLN A 185 12.46 17.76 -0.59
C GLN A 185 13.06 18.13 -1.96
N THR A 186 14.34 17.83 -2.16
CA THR A 186 15.04 18.09 -3.42
C THR A 186 14.48 17.22 -4.53
N ALA A 187 14.26 15.94 -4.24
CA ALA A 187 13.65 14.98 -5.15
C ALA A 187 12.25 15.42 -5.59
N LEU A 188 11.41 15.86 -4.65
CA LEU A 188 10.05 16.29 -4.96
C LEU A 188 10.00 17.47 -5.93
N ARG A 189 10.92 18.44 -5.76
CA ARG A 189 11.06 19.59 -6.67
C ARG A 189 11.52 19.14 -8.05
N LEU A 190 12.52 18.26 -8.12
CA LEU A 190 13.02 17.70 -9.38
C LEU A 190 11.91 16.98 -10.16
N TRP A 191 11.10 16.18 -9.47
CA TRP A 191 10.03 15.40 -10.09
C TRP A 191 8.77 16.21 -10.41
N ASN A 192 8.71 17.48 -9.98
CA ASN A 192 7.48 18.26 -9.92
C ASN A 192 6.33 17.45 -9.30
N SER A 193 6.58 16.94 -8.10
CA SER A 193 5.73 15.91 -7.49
C SER A 193 4.33 16.42 -7.20
N SER A 194 3.34 15.62 -7.59
CA SER A 194 1.96 15.79 -7.20
C SER A 194 1.69 14.86 -6.02
N VAL A 195 1.71 15.38 -4.79
CA VAL A 195 1.25 14.64 -3.58
C VAL A 195 -0.25 14.84 -3.35
N PRO A 196 -0.96 13.93 -2.66
CA PRO A 196 -2.38 14.09 -2.39
C PRO A 196 -2.72 15.41 -1.71
N GLU A 197 -3.71 16.12 -2.24
CA GLU A 197 -4.07 17.48 -1.82
C GLU A 197 -4.40 17.55 -0.33
N ARG A 198 -5.14 16.57 0.20
CA ARG A 198 -5.51 16.52 1.63
C ARG A 198 -4.28 16.40 2.54
N CYS A 199 -3.28 15.63 2.14
CA CYS A 199 -2.02 15.54 2.88
C CYS A 199 -1.21 16.83 2.76
N HIS A 200 -1.14 17.41 1.56
CA HIS A 200 -0.49 18.69 1.31
C HIS A 200 -1.07 19.82 2.17
N LEU A 201 -2.39 19.95 2.21
CA LEU A 201 -3.09 20.96 3.02
C LEU A 201 -2.89 20.75 4.53
N ARG A 202 -2.83 19.49 4.99
CA ARG A 202 -2.61 19.17 6.40
C ARG A 202 -1.21 19.55 6.89
N LEU A 203 -0.19 19.38 6.06
CA LEU A 203 1.22 19.56 6.44
C LEU A 203 1.80 20.92 6.01
N GLY A 204 1.20 21.55 5.00
CA GLY A 204 1.71 22.77 4.39
C GLY A 204 2.79 22.50 3.32
N ALA A 205 3.05 23.51 2.49
CA ALA A 205 3.92 23.38 1.32
C ALA A 205 5.37 22.96 1.67
N ASP A 206 5.94 23.52 2.73
CA ASP A 206 7.32 23.23 3.16
C ASP A 206 7.52 21.80 3.67
N GLN A 207 6.43 21.12 4.02
CA GLN A 207 6.44 19.78 4.59
C GLN A 207 5.76 18.73 3.70
N ALA A 208 5.40 19.09 2.47
CA ALA A 208 4.70 18.20 1.53
C ALA A 208 5.45 16.88 1.24
N TRP A 209 6.78 16.88 1.32
CA TRP A 209 7.63 15.67 1.20
C TRP A 209 7.32 14.60 2.24
N ARG A 210 6.79 14.98 3.41
CA ARG A 210 6.39 14.01 4.44
C ARG A 210 5.20 13.15 4.00
N CYS A 211 4.44 13.57 2.99
CA CYS A 211 3.36 12.77 2.41
C CYS A 211 3.84 11.48 1.73
N LEU A 212 5.15 11.31 1.51
CA LEU A 212 5.73 10.05 1.06
C LEU A 212 5.80 9.00 2.18
N TYR A 213 5.67 9.39 3.44
CA TYR A 213 5.59 8.45 4.54
C TYR A 213 4.15 8.00 4.79
N GLY A 214 3.95 6.68 4.85
CA GLY A 214 2.61 6.11 4.97
C GLY A 214 1.84 6.59 6.21
N TYR A 215 2.52 6.75 7.35
CA TYR A 215 1.89 7.24 8.59
C TYR A 215 1.43 8.70 8.53
N GLU A 216 1.99 9.50 7.61
CA GLU A 216 1.55 10.86 7.33
C GLU A 216 0.45 10.89 6.27
N MET A 217 0.50 9.98 5.30
CA MET A 217 -0.47 9.93 4.22
C MET A 217 -1.81 9.34 4.68
N PHE A 218 -1.75 8.21 5.40
CA PHE A 218 -2.92 7.39 5.75
C PHE A 218 -4.07 8.16 6.42
N PRO A 219 -3.85 9.07 7.40
CA PRO A 219 -4.95 9.81 8.02
C PRO A 219 -5.76 10.69 7.06
N THR A 220 -5.25 10.92 5.84
CA THR A 220 -5.91 11.75 4.83
C THR A 220 -6.53 10.95 3.69
N LEU A 221 -6.29 9.63 3.64
CA LEU A 221 -6.87 8.73 2.64
C LEU A 221 -8.37 8.51 2.90
N THR A 222 -9.16 8.50 1.84
CA THR A 222 -10.58 8.09 1.91
C THR A 222 -10.85 6.68 1.42
N THR A 223 -10.03 6.20 0.49
CA THR A 223 -10.20 4.90 -0.12
C THR A 223 -9.61 3.82 0.79
N PRO A 224 -10.30 2.68 1.01
CA PRO A 224 -9.79 1.60 1.83
C PRO A 224 -8.43 1.09 1.33
N VAL A 225 -7.48 0.94 2.26
CA VAL A 225 -6.14 0.42 1.97
C VAL A 225 -5.76 -0.68 2.95
N PHE A 226 -5.20 -1.77 2.42
CA PHE A 226 -4.53 -2.82 3.17
C PHE A 226 -3.02 -2.59 3.09
N VAL A 227 -2.34 -2.67 4.22
CA VAL A 227 -0.87 -2.50 4.28
C VAL A 227 -0.22 -3.83 4.64
N SER A 228 0.68 -4.32 3.78
CA SER A 228 1.59 -5.42 4.06
C SER A 228 2.98 -4.84 4.28
N GLN A 229 3.56 -5.01 5.48
CA GLN A 229 4.85 -4.38 5.80
C GLN A 229 5.72 -5.27 6.68
N TRP A 230 6.95 -5.53 6.24
CA TRP A 230 7.95 -6.16 7.10
C TRP A 230 8.39 -5.20 8.20
N LEU A 231 8.42 -5.67 9.46
CA LEU A 231 8.88 -4.84 10.58
C LEU A 231 10.39 -4.56 10.54
N PHE A 232 11.15 -5.34 9.77
CA PHE A 232 12.58 -5.14 9.55
C PHE A 232 12.86 -5.11 8.04
N ASP A 233 12.17 -4.22 7.33
CA ASP A 233 12.25 -4.11 5.87
C ASP A 233 13.68 -3.79 5.40
N GLU A 234 14.19 -4.55 4.42
CA GLU A 234 15.57 -4.39 3.94
C GLU A 234 15.81 -3.03 3.27
N ALA A 235 14.82 -2.45 2.60
CA ALA A 235 14.97 -1.14 1.97
C ALA A 235 15.01 -0.02 3.02
N GLN A 236 14.28 -0.17 4.14
CA GLN A 236 14.39 0.73 5.29
C GLN A 236 15.78 0.62 5.93
N LEU A 237 16.27 -0.61 6.17
CA LEU A 237 17.62 -0.83 6.70
C LEU A 237 18.71 -0.23 5.79
N GLU A 238 18.57 -0.39 4.47
CA GLU A 238 19.47 0.21 3.49
C GLU A 238 19.38 1.75 3.52
N ALA A 239 18.18 2.34 3.62
CA ALA A 239 17.97 3.79 3.77
C ALA A 239 18.69 4.35 4.99
N ASP A 240 18.66 3.59 6.09
CA ASP A 240 19.26 3.96 7.36
C ASP A 240 20.76 3.62 7.45
N GLN A 241 21.32 3.10 6.35
CA GLN A 241 22.72 2.68 6.22
C GLN A 241 23.11 1.57 7.21
N VAL A 242 22.16 0.67 7.52
CA VAL A 242 22.33 -0.46 8.43
C VAL A 242 22.46 -1.76 7.64
N TYR A 243 23.69 -2.23 7.49
CA TYR A 243 23.99 -3.52 6.86
C TYR A 243 24.05 -4.65 7.89
N LEU A 244 23.28 -5.72 7.66
CA LEU A 244 23.18 -6.86 8.59
C LEU A 244 24.46 -7.71 8.61
N LEU A 245 25.19 -7.75 7.50
CA LEU A 245 26.49 -8.40 7.38
C LEU A 245 27.60 -7.39 7.70
N GLY A 246 28.54 -7.77 8.55
CA GLY A 246 29.68 -6.91 8.88
C GLY A 246 30.39 -7.33 10.17
N ALA A 247 31.32 -6.50 10.64
CA ALA A 247 32.15 -6.77 11.80
C ALA A 247 31.33 -7.17 13.04
N THR A 248 31.82 -8.15 13.81
CA THR A 248 31.16 -8.65 15.03
C THR A 248 31.12 -7.60 16.14
N SER A 249 32.07 -6.67 16.16
CA SER A 249 32.14 -5.55 17.10
C SER A 249 30.91 -4.64 17.06
N GLU A 250 30.23 -4.52 15.92
CA GLU A 250 29.04 -3.68 15.75
C GLU A 250 27.72 -4.41 16.00
N ARG A 251 27.75 -5.71 16.31
CA ARG A 251 26.56 -6.55 16.49
C ARG A 251 25.58 -5.97 17.52
N GLY A 252 26.09 -5.46 18.64
CA GLY A 252 25.26 -4.87 19.69
C GLY A 252 24.49 -3.64 19.21
N ARG A 253 25.17 -2.75 18.46
CA ARG A 253 24.56 -1.56 17.85
C ARG A 253 23.49 -1.93 16.83
N ARG A 254 23.77 -2.90 15.94
CA ARG A 254 22.79 -3.37 14.95
C ARG A 254 21.55 -3.97 15.61
N LEU A 255 21.71 -4.77 16.66
CA LEU A 255 20.58 -5.36 17.37
C LEU A 255 19.74 -4.31 18.12
N ALA A 256 20.38 -3.29 18.70
CA ALA A 256 19.67 -2.17 19.31
C ALA A 256 18.85 -1.41 18.26
N TYR A 257 19.46 -1.11 17.11
CA TYR A 257 18.78 -0.46 15.99
C TYR A 257 17.56 -1.24 15.49
N LEU A 258 17.71 -2.55 15.26
CA LEU A 258 16.60 -3.39 14.82
C LEU A 258 15.44 -3.36 15.82
N ARG A 259 15.71 -3.39 17.13
CA ARG A 259 14.66 -3.32 18.15
C ARG A 259 13.92 -1.98 18.12
N GLU A 260 14.64 -0.88 17.94
CA GLU A 260 14.09 0.46 17.80
C GLU A 260 13.21 0.56 16.55
N LEU A 261 13.76 0.19 15.39
CA LEU A 261 13.04 0.20 14.11
C LEU A 261 11.74 -0.63 14.17
N GLY A 262 11.82 -1.86 14.69
CA GLY A 262 10.64 -2.71 14.83
C GLY A 262 9.59 -2.14 15.78
N GLY A 263 10.01 -1.38 16.80
CA GLY A 263 9.12 -0.63 17.69
C GLY A 263 8.44 0.54 16.99
N GLU A 264 9.20 1.34 16.23
CA GLU A 264 8.70 2.49 15.49
C GLU A 264 7.74 2.08 14.37
N LEU A 265 8.12 1.10 13.55
CA LEU A 265 7.25 0.56 12.49
C LEU A 265 5.97 0.01 13.11
N ARG A 266 6.06 -0.80 14.18
CA ARG A 266 4.87 -1.30 14.89
C ARG A 266 3.98 -0.16 15.37
N ALA A 267 4.54 0.86 16.01
CA ALA A 267 3.78 2.00 16.52
C ALA A 267 3.07 2.77 15.38
N SER A 268 3.77 2.98 14.26
CA SER A 268 3.23 3.68 13.10
C SER A 268 2.04 2.96 12.44
N LEU A 269 1.99 1.62 12.54
CA LEU A 269 0.95 0.78 11.96
C LEU A 269 -0.28 0.61 12.85
N GLN A 270 -0.25 1.03 14.13
CA GLN A 270 -1.32 0.76 15.10
C GLN A 270 -2.69 1.35 14.72
N GLN A 271 -2.70 2.44 13.95
CA GLN A 271 -3.93 3.11 13.54
C GLN A 271 -4.56 2.49 12.29
N LEU A 272 -3.86 1.58 11.61
CA LEU A 272 -4.36 0.93 10.41
C LEU A 272 -5.42 -0.12 10.76
N PRO A 273 -6.61 -0.06 10.13
CA PRO A 273 -7.65 -1.07 10.36
C PRO A 273 -7.33 -2.41 9.69
N ALA A 274 -6.49 -2.41 8.63
CA ALA A 274 -6.13 -3.59 7.86
C ALA A 274 -4.61 -3.62 7.60
N VAL A 275 -3.90 -4.46 8.37
CA VAL A 275 -2.45 -4.57 8.30
C VAL A 275 -1.98 -6.01 8.46
N PHE A 276 -0.95 -6.38 7.70
CA PHE A 276 -0.20 -7.62 7.83
C PHE A 276 1.28 -7.29 8.01
N ALA A 277 1.80 -7.50 9.22
CA ALA A 277 3.16 -7.06 9.56
C ALA A 277 4.00 -8.13 10.25
N PRO A 278 4.66 -9.03 9.49
CA PRO A 278 5.53 -10.05 10.05
C PRO A 278 6.83 -9.45 10.60
N ALA A 279 7.35 -10.05 11.66
CA ALA A 279 8.61 -9.67 12.30
C ALA A 279 9.82 -10.35 11.62
N CYS A 280 9.94 -10.20 10.30
CA CYS A 280 11.01 -10.79 9.49
C CYS A 280 11.85 -9.71 8.80
N VAL A 281 13.09 -10.06 8.47
CA VAL A 281 13.93 -9.30 7.54
C VAL A 281 13.63 -9.81 6.13
N ALA A 282 13.03 -8.97 5.32
CA ALA A 282 12.72 -9.22 3.91
C ALA A 282 12.30 -7.91 3.24
N HIS A 283 12.14 -7.93 1.92
CA HIS A 283 11.56 -6.82 1.18
C HIS A 283 10.64 -7.31 0.08
N THR A 284 9.43 -6.75 0.02
CA THR A 284 8.30 -7.18 -0.82
C THR A 284 7.75 -8.57 -0.49
N LEU A 285 6.48 -8.80 -0.79
CA LEU A 285 5.81 -10.07 -0.51
C LEU A 285 4.75 -10.43 -1.56
N ILE A 286 3.91 -9.48 -1.99
CA ILE A 286 2.66 -9.80 -2.74
C ILE A 286 2.91 -10.46 -4.11
N THR A 287 4.07 -10.23 -4.73
CA THR A 287 4.48 -10.86 -5.99
C THR A 287 5.48 -12.00 -5.83
N SER A 288 5.77 -12.41 -4.58
CA SER A 288 6.63 -13.57 -4.29
C SER A 288 5.87 -14.86 -4.54
N SER A 289 6.57 -15.91 -4.97
CA SER A 289 6.00 -17.27 -5.02
C SER A 289 5.68 -17.83 -3.63
N THR A 290 6.29 -17.28 -2.58
CA THR A 290 6.10 -17.71 -1.18
C THR A 290 5.08 -16.86 -0.41
N TRP A 291 4.31 -16.00 -1.09
CA TRP A 291 3.42 -15.05 -0.42
C TRP A 291 2.34 -15.71 0.45
N ALA A 292 1.94 -16.94 0.10
CA ALA A 292 0.99 -17.75 0.86
C ALA A 292 1.64 -18.51 2.04
N GLU A 293 2.97 -18.60 2.10
CA GLU A 293 3.69 -19.33 3.16
C GLU A 293 3.91 -18.48 4.42
N VAL A 294 3.98 -17.16 4.24
CA VAL A 294 4.23 -16.22 5.35
C VAL A 294 2.96 -16.06 6.17
N LYS A 295 3.07 -16.27 7.48
CA LYS A 295 1.95 -16.22 8.41
C LYS A 295 2.20 -15.29 9.59
N VAL A 296 1.15 -14.62 10.05
CA VAL A 296 1.10 -13.91 11.33
C VAL A 296 -0.05 -14.48 12.13
N LYS A 297 0.23 -15.04 13.31
CA LYS A 297 -0.76 -15.76 14.14
C LYS A 297 -1.52 -16.83 13.34
N GLU A 298 -0.78 -17.67 12.60
CA GLU A 298 -1.30 -18.74 11.74
C GLU A 298 -2.14 -18.31 10.52
N VAL A 299 -2.38 -17.01 10.32
CA VAL A 299 -3.09 -16.47 9.15
C VAL A 299 -2.06 -16.04 8.10
N SER A 300 -2.20 -16.53 6.87
CA SER A 300 -1.39 -16.14 5.73
C SER A 300 -1.81 -14.79 5.14
N LEU A 301 -0.95 -14.16 4.33
CA LEU A 301 -1.29 -12.91 3.65
C LEU A 301 -2.53 -13.04 2.72
N PRO A 302 -2.67 -14.09 1.88
CA PRO A 302 -3.87 -14.27 1.06
C PRO A 302 -5.15 -14.40 1.89
N GLU A 303 -5.11 -15.14 2.99
CA GLU A 303 -6.25 -15.29 3.91
C GLU A 303 -6.63 -13.94 4.56
N ALA A 304 -5.64 -13.20 5.07
CA ALA A 304 -5.87 -11.88 5.66
C ALA A 304 -6.47 -10.89 4.64
N LEU A 305 -5.97 -10.91 3.40
CA LEU A 305 -6.49 -10.09 2.30
C LEU A 305 -7.94 -10.46 1.98
N GLN A 306 -8.25 -11.76 1.85
CA GLN A 306 -9.62 -12.22 1.60
C GLN A 306 -10.58 -11.77 2.70
N CYS A 307 -10.19 -11.91 3.97
CA CYS A 307 -11.03 -11.45 5.06
C CYS A 307 -11.32 -9.95 4.96
N TRP A 308 -10.29 -9.14 4.68
CA TRP A 308 -10.46 -7.71 4.52
C TRP A 308 -11.44 -7.39 3.40
N GLU A 309 -11.35 -8.06 2.26
CA GLU A 309 -12.28 -7.87 1.15
C GLU A 309 -13.72 -8.22 1.50
N LEU A 310 -13.94 -9.38 2.14
CA LEU A 310 -15.28 -9.79 2.60
C LEU A 310 -15.88 -8.78 3.60
N SER A 311 -15.03 -8.16 4.43
CA SER A 311 -15.46 -7.12 5.36
C SER A 311 -15.96 -5.87 4.64
N LEU A 312 -15.31 -5.48 3.54
CA LEU A 312 -15.70 -4.34 2.71
C LEU A 312 -16.98 -4.64 1.92
N GLU A 313 -17.08 -5.82 1.31
CA GLU A 313 -18.29 -6.23 0.58
C GLU A 313 -19.52 -6.26 1.49
N LYS A 314 -19.36 -6.73 2.73
CA LYS A 314 -20.44 -6.70 3.74
C LYS A 314 -20.83 -5.28 4.13
N ALA A 315 -19.89 -4.36 4.20
CA ALA A 315 -20.17 -2.95 4.47
C ALA A 315 -20.89 -2.27 3.30
N GLU A 316 -20.43 -2.55 2.07
CA GLU A 316 -21.05 -2.10 0.82
C GLU A 316 -22.49 -2.61 0.68
N GLY A 317 -22.72 -3.90 0.94
CA GLY A 317 -24.05 -4.53 0.89
C GLY A 317 -25.03 -4.12 1.99
N LYS A 318 -24.56 -3.50 3.08
CA LYS A 318 -25.43 -2.89 4.11
C LYS A 318 -25.85 -1.47 3.78
N ASN A 319 -25.08 -0.77 2.93
CA ASN A 319 -25.34 0.59 2.50
C ASN A 319 -26.30 0.69 1.29
N THR A 320 -26.79 -0.43 0.75
CA THR A 320 -27.84 -0.48 -0.28
C THR A 320 -29.24 -0.25 0.32
N LYS A 321 -29.45 0.89 0.98
CA LYS A 321 -30.77 1.51 1.04
C LYS A 321 -30.81 2.63 0.01
N PRO A 322 -31.80 2.66 -0.91
CA PRO A 322 -31.86 3.70 -1.93
C PRO A 322 -32.01 5.05 -1.23
N TRP A 323 -31.06 5.94 -1.47
CA TRP A 323 -31.13 7.40 -1.35
C TRP A 323 -32.44 7.94 -0.72
N ALA A 324 -32.56 7.90 0.60
CA ALA A 324 -33.53 8.73 1.28
C ALA A 324 -32.86 10.06 1.57
N VAL A 325 -33.25 11.09 0.83
CA VAL A 325 -33.03 12.49 1.22
C VAL A 325 -33.70 12.67 2.59
N VAL A 326 -32.90 12.72 3.65
CA VAL A 326 -33.41 13.14 4.96
C VAL A 326 -33.28 14.64 5.00
N GLU A 327 -34.37 15.32 4.64
CA GLU A 327 -34.60 16.72 4.99
C GLU A 327 -34.42 16.88 6.50
N SER A 328 -33.63 17.86 6.91
CA SER A 328 -33.46 18.25 8.30
C SER A 328 -34.78 18.81 8.85
N LYS A 329 -35.56 17.98 9.55
CA LYS A 329 -36.58 18.48 10.47
C LYS A 329 -36.00 18.55 11.87
N GLN A 330 -35.87 19.79 12.35
CA GLN A 330 -35.66 20.13 13.76
C GLN A 330 -36.62 19.33 14.66
N SER A 331 -36.08 18.78 15.74
CA SER A 331 -36.87 18.28 16.87
C SER A 331 -36.34 18.88 18.17
N LYS A 332 -37.18 19.69 18.81
CA LYS A 332 -37.09 20.09 20.22
C LYS A 332 -37.75 19.01 21.09
N THR A 333 -37.40 19.03 22.38
CA THR A 333 -37.99 18.32 23.54
C THR A 333 -37.55 16.86 23.66
N GLY A 334 -37.15 16.28 24.80
CA GLY A 334 -37.25 16.66 26.21
C GLY A 334 -37.63 15.39 27.00
N GLU A 335 -36.84 15.02 28.02
CA GLU A 335 -37.11 14.01 29.08
C GLU A 335 -36.74 12.51 28.83
N PRO A 336 -36.61 11.65 29.87
CA PRO A 336 -35.35 11.45 30.61
C PRO A 336 -34.91 9.96 30.76
N VAL A 337 -33.68 9.77 31.22
CA VAL A 337 -32.97 8.49 31.39
C VAL A 337 -33.41 7.71 32.64
N PRO A 338 -33.65 6.37 32.58
CA PRO A 338 -33.76 5.54 33.77
C PRO A 338 -32.41 4.89 34.14
N ARG A 339 -32.06 4.98 35.44
CA ARG A 339 -30.91 4.33 36.10
C ARG A 339 -31.15 2.83 36.27
N VAL A 340 -30.14 2.01 35.99
CA VAL A 340 -30.11 0.58 36.36
C VAL A 340 -29.02 0.32 37.41
N LYS A 341 -29.38 -0.53 38.38
CA LYS A 341 -28.71 -0.82 39.66
C LYS A 341 -27.53 -1.79 39.50
N ILE A 342 -26.53 -1.60 40.37
CA ILE A 342 -25.37 -2.48 40.61
C ILE A 342 -25.71 -3.45 41.76
N PRO A 343 -25.32 -4.73 41.70
CA PRO A 343 -25.03 -5.52 42.90
C PRO A 343 -23.53 -5.74 43.08
N ARG A 344 -23.06 -5.43 44.29
CA ARG A 344 -21.78 -5.89 44.85
C ARG A 344 -22.02 -7.21 45.58
N ASN A 345 -21.10 -8.16 45.47
CA ASN A 345 -20.64 -8.89 46.65
C ASN A 345 -19.22 -9.45 46.51
N ARG A 346 -18.51 -9.37 47.64
CA ARG A 346 -17.13 -9.78 47.91
C ARG A 346 -17.05 -11.27 48.25
N HIS A 347 -15.91 -11.92 48.03
CA HIS A 347 -15.06 -12.46 49.11
C HIS A 347 -13.68 -12.88 48.58
N ILE A 348 -12.70 -12.81 49.48
CA ILE A 348 -11.25 -12.76 49.32
C ILE A 348 -10.63 -14.15 49.55
N LYS A 349 -9.50 -14.48 48.90
CA LYS A 349 -8.31 -15.08 49.57
C LYS A 349 -7.04 -15.01 48.71
N LYS A 350 -5.94 -14.62 49.36
CA LYS A 350 -4.56 -14.48 48.85
C LYS A 350 -3.82 -15.82 48.90
N SER A 351 -2.99 -16.09 47.89
CA SER A 351 -1.65 -16.69 48.04
C SER A 351 -0.93 -16.75 46.69
N ALA A 352 0.24 -16.13 46.59
CA ALA A 352 1.28 -16.43 45.60
C ALA A 352 2.15 -17.60 46.16
N PRO A 353 2.93 -18.39 45.38
CA PRO A 353 3.91 -17.84 44.42
C PRO A 353 4.24 -18.65 43.14
N ILE A 354 4.82 -17.92 42.17
CA ILE A 354 5.96 -18.30 41.29
C ILE A 354 5.75 -19.24 40.06
N TYR A 355 6.23 -18.73 38.92
CA TYR A 355 6.47 -19.31 37.58
C TYR A 355 5.28 -19.70 36.70
N SER A 356 4.80 -18.73 35.91
CA SER A 356 4.52 -18.98 34.49
C SER A 356 4.96 -17.77 33.68
N LYS A 357 6.06 -17.92 32.94
CA LYS A 357 6.38 -17.08 31.79
C LYS A 357 5.24 -17.29 30.79
N GLU A 358 4.19 -16.47 30.86
CA GLU A 358 3.40 -16.22 29.68
C GLU A 358 4.33 -15.50 28.72
N SER A 359 4.70 -16.19 27.64
CA SER A 359 5.22 -15.53 26.46
C SER A 359 4.24 -14.42 26.10
N GLU A 360 4.68 -13.17 26.19
CA GLU A 360 4.00 -12.02 25.61
C GLU A 360 3.81 -12.30 24.12
N GLY A 361 2.71 -12.97 23.80
CA GLY A 361 2.31 -13.27 22.44
C GLY A 361 2.09 -11.94 21.75
N CYS A 362 2.78 -11.74 20.63
CA CYS A 362 2.63 -10.59 19.76
C CYS A 362 1.14 -10.29 19.52
N THR A 363 0.59 -9.30 20.21
CA THR A 363 -0.76 -8.79 19.99
C THR A 363 -0.77 -7.90 18.76
N PHE A 364 -0.59 -8.48 17.58
CA PHE A 364 -0.94 -7.80 16.33
C PHE A 364 -2.42 -8.00 16.03
N ARG A 365 -3.08 -6.92 15.64
CA ARG A 365 -4.40 -6.91 15.00
C ARG A 365 -4.27 -7.51 13.60
N VAL A 366 -4.20 -8.83 13.52
CA VAL A 366 -4.52 -9.54 12.28
C VAL A 366 -6.04 -9.53 12.24
N VAL A 367 -6.64 -8.50 11.60
CA VAL A 367 -8.09 -8.29 11.44
C VAL A 367 -8.92 -9.04 12.51
N ASP A 368 -9.00 -8.46 13.73
CA ASP A 368 -9.52 -9.14 14.95
C ASP A 368 -10.97 -9.68 14.85
N SER A 369 -11.69 -9.44 13.75
CA SER A 369 -13.08 -9.83 13.58
C SER A 369 -13.41 -10.14 12.12
N CYS A 370 -13.01 -11.30 11.62
CA CYS A 370 -13.42 -11.81 10.32
C CYS A 370 -14.69 -12.68 10.46
N PRO A 371 -15.75 -12.44 9.66
CA PRO A 371 -16.82 -13.40 9.50
C PRO A 371 -16.34 -14.48 8.51
N TRP A 372 -15.43 -15.35 8.95
CA TRP A 372 -15.14 -16.56 8.19
C TRP A 372 -16.45 -17.34 8.02
N PRO A 373 -16.74 -17.92 6.83
CA PRO A 373 -17.81 -18.90 6.73
C PRO A 373 -17.54 -19.99 7.76
N THR A 374 -18.45 -20.20 8.71
CA THR A 374 -18.44 -21.42 9.51
C THR A 374 -18.65 -22.57 8.55
N LEU A 375 -17.64 -23.42 8.41
CA LEU A 375 -17.70 -24.67 7.64
C LEU A 375 -18.87 -25.54 8.10
#